data_AF-A0A1H2GUE7-F1
#
_entry.id   AF-A0A1H2GUE7-F1
#
_cell.length_a   1.000
_cell.length_b   1.000
_cell.length_c   1.000
_cell.angle_alpha   90.00
_cell.angle_beta   90.00
_cell.angle_gamma   90.00
#
_symmetry.space_group_name_H-M   'P 1'
#
loop_
_entity.id
_entity.type
_entity.pdbx_description
1 polymer ?
#
loop_
_entity_poly.entity_id
_entity_poly.type
_entity_poly.pdbx_seq_one_letter_code
_entity_poly.pdbx_strand_id
1 'polypeptide(L)'
;MNVSATELPGVLVIEPKVFGDDRGFFYESFNAREFENASGLKLQFVQDNHSRSLKGVLRGLHYQVEHAQGKLVRVTAGEVLDVAVDIRRSSPHFGKWASVRLSAENNRQLWIPPGFAHGFLVLSDYAEFLYKTTDYYTPSAERCIRWDDTDLNIDWQLDGPPTLSAKDQVGKSLRDADLFP
;
A
#
# COMPACT_ATOMS: atom_id res chain seq x y z
N MET A 1 4.61 0.36 19.73
CA MET A 1 4.59 0.14 18.27
C MET A 1 6.03 0.22 17.80
N ASN A 2 6.45 -0.63 16.88
CA ASN A 2 7.76 -0.49 16.23
C ASN A 2 7.58 0.07 14.82
N VAL A 3 8.48 0.95 14.41
CA VAL A 3 8.49 1.55 13.08
C VAL A 3 9.87 1.31 12.47
N SER A 4 9.90 0.80 11.25
CA SER A 4 11.14 0.57 10.50
C SER A 4 11.00 1.06 9.07
N ALA A 5 12.11 1.54 8.51
CA ALA A 5 12.13 1.97 7.12
C ALA A 5 12.20 0.74 6.18
N THR A 6 11.63 0.88 5.00
CA THR A 6 11.92 -0.01 3.87
C THR A 6 13.15 0.49 3.10
N GLU A 7 13.52 -0.22 2.03
CA GLU A 7 14.52 0.24 1.05
C GLU A 7 14.11 1.54 0.33
N LEU A 8 12.83 1.94 0.40
CA LEU A 8 12.33 3.23 -0.09
C LEU A 8 12.19 4.23 1.07
N PRO A 9 12.98 5.33 1.06
CA PRO A 9 12.86 6.37 2.09
C PRO A 9 11.46 6.96 2.18
N GLY A 10 10.93 7.02 3.40
CA GLY A 10 9.59 7.53 3.70
C GLY A 10 8.48 6.48 3.68
N VAL A 11 8.72 5.31 3.08
CA VAL A 11 7.81 4.15 3.20
C VAL A 11 8.20 3.36 4.44
N LEU A 12 7.26 3.21 5.38
CA LEU A 12 7.52 2.68 6.72
C LEU A 12 6.70 1.44 7.02
N VAL A 13 7.35 0.41 7.56
CA VAL A 13 6.67 -0.76 8.13
C VAL A 13 6.33 -0.47 9.58
N ILE A 14 5.05 -0.65 9.92
CA ILE A 14 4.52 -0.43 11.27
C ILE A 14 4.13 -1.78 11.87
N GLU A 15 4.70 -2.11 13.03
CA GLU A 15 4.39 -3.32 13.78
C GLU A 15 3.67 -2.95 15.09
N PRO A 16 2.39 -3.32 15.24
CA PRO A 16 1.67 -3.09 16.48
C PRO A 16 2.18 -4.02 17.58
N LYS A 17 2.05 -3.59 18.83
CA LYS A 17 2.28 -4.47 19.97
C LYS A 17 1.00 -5.29 20.20
N VAL A 18 1.11 -6.60 20.06
CA VAL A 18 0.00 -7.54 20.24
C VAL A 18 0.03 -8.11 21.66
N PHE A 19 -1.12 -8.09 22.34
CA PHE A 19 -1.32 -8.65 23.67
C PHE A 19 -2.24 -9.85 23.56
N GLY A 20 -1.70 -11.06 23.72
CA GLY A 20 -2.46 -12.31 23.67
C GLY A 20 -2.83 -12.82 25.06
N ASP A 21 -3.98 -13.49 25.17
CA ASP A 21 -4.42 -14.27 26.33
C ASP A 21 -5.33 -15.43 25.88
N ASP A 22 -5.86 -16.21 26.83
CA ASP A 22 -6.68 -17.40 26.54
C ASP A 22 -7.97 -17.10 25.73
N ARG A 23 -8.37 -15.84 25.60
CA ARG A 23 -9.55 -15.40 24.82
C ARG A 23 -9.19 -15.07 23.37
N GLY A 24 -7.91 -14.88 23.06
CA GLY A 24 -7.42 -14.42 21.75
C GLY A 24 -6.34 -13.36 21.91
N PHE A 25 -6.48 -12.23 21.21
CA PHE A 25 -5.53 -11.12 21.32
C PHE A 25 -6.22 -9.77 21.17
N PHE A 26 -5.54 -8.74 21.67
CA PHE A 26 -5.88 -7.34 21.47
C PHE A 26 -4.65 -6.57 21.01
N TYR A 27 -4.84 -5.63 20.09
CA TYR A 27 -3.84 -4.63 19.75
C TYR A 27 -4.51 -3.34 19.28
N GLU A 28 -3.84 -2.22 19.51
CA GLU A 28 -4.25 -0.94 18.93
C GLU A 28 -3.81 -0.92 17.47
N SER A 29 -4.76 -1.11 16.54
CA SER A 29 -4.44 -1.06 15.11
C SER A 29 -4.04 0.34 14.65
N PHE A 30 -4.49 1.38 15.34
CA PHE A 30 -4.01 2.74 15.13
C PHE A 30 -4.19 3.56 16.40
N ASN A 31 -3.12 4.26 16.78
CA ASN A 31 -3.13 5.26 17.84
C ASN A 31 -2.36 6.47 17.29
N ALA A 32 -3.05 7.59 17.07
CA ALA A 32 -2.46 8.74 16.40
C ALA A 32 -1.24 9.30 17.14
N ARG A 33 -1.27 9.29 18.48
CA ARG A 33 -0.17 9.79 19.31
C ARG A 33 1.05 8.89 19.21
N GLU A 34 0.86 7.58 19.35
CA GLU A 34 1.95 6.61 19.26
C GLU A 34 2.53 6.54 17.84
N PHE A 35 1.66 6.65 16.83
CA PHE A 35 2.09 6.73 15.44
C PHE A 35 2.95 7.96 15.18
N GLU A 36 2.50 9.16 15.59
CA GLU A 36 3.27 10.40 15.45
C GLU A 36 4.60 10.32 16.18
N ASN A 37 4.60 9.85 17.43
CA ASN A 37 5.82 9.71 18.23
C ASN A 37 6.84 8.73 17.61
N ALA A 38 6.38 7.60 17.07
CA ALA A 38 7.26 6.55 16.57
C ALA A 38 7.72 6.77 15.11
N SER A 39 6.90 7.44 14.29
CA SER A 39 7.22 7.72 12.87
C SER A 39 7.75 9.13 12.61
N GLY A 40 7.51 10.07 13.52
CA GLY A 40 7.73 11.50 13.30
C GLY A 40 6.70 12.16 12.37
N LEU A 41 5.63 11.46 12.00
CA LEU A 41 4.62 11.92 11.04
C LEU A 41 3.35 12.38 11.77
N LYS A 42 3.06 13.68 11.67
CA LYS A 42 1.80 14.25 12.13
C LYS A 42 0.79 14.29 10.98
N LEU A 43 -0.15 13.35 10.98
CA LEU A 43 -1.11 13.15 9.89
C LEU A 43 -2.55 13.20 10.37
N GLN A 44 -3.45 13.58 9.46
CA GLN A 44 -4.88 13.43 9.62
C GLN A 44 -5.40 12.43 8.57
N PHE A 45 -6.02 11.35 9.03
CA PHE A 45 -6.73 10.43 8.15
C PHE A 45 -8.21 10.83 8.08
N VAL A 46 -8.77 10.85 6.86
CA VAL A 46 -10.12 11.37 6.60
C VAL A 46 -11.07 10.32 6.02
N GLN A 47 -10.55 9.18 5.56
CA GLN A 47 -11.33 8.11 4.96
C GLN A 47 -10.68 6.76 5.25
N ASP A 48 -11.52 5.77 5.54
CA ASP A 48 -11.11 4.37 5.68
C ASP A 48 -11.82 3.55 4.59
N ASN A 49 -11.06 2.66 3.96
CA ASN A 49 -11.52 1.80 2.88
C ASN A 49 -11.29 0.34 3.26
N HIS A 50 -12.16 -0.53 2.77
CA HIS A 50 -12.11 -1.97 3.00
C HIS A 50 -12.41 -2.70 1.70
N SER A 51 -11.51 -3.58 1.26
CA SER A 51 -11.72 -4.47 0.13
C SER A 51 -11.52 -5.93 0.51
N ARG A 52 -12.25 -6.83 -0.15
CA ARG A 52 -12.04 -8.27 -0.13
C ARG A 52 -11.67 -8.75 -1.52
N SER A 53 -10.67 -9.62 -1.61
CA SER A 53 -10.09 -10.08 -2.87
C SER A 53 -9.74 -11.57 -2.79
N LEU A 54 -9.91 -12.31 -3.88
CA LEU A 54 -9.54 -13.72 -3.97
C LEU A 54 -8.05 -13.88 -4.31
N LYS A 55 -7.51 -15.08 -4.13
CA LYS A 55 -6.13 -15.44 -4.53
C LYS A 55 -5.82 -15.00 -5.95
N GLY A 56 -4.62 -14.44 -6.15
CA GLY A 56 -4.16 -14.01 -7.47
C GLY A 56 -4.80 -12.72 -7.98
N VAL A 57 -5.73 -12.11 -7.23
CA VAL A 57 -6.20 -10.75 -7.54
C VAL A 57 -5.09 -9.76 -7.25
N LEU A 58 -4.79 -8.91 -8.24
CA LEU A 58 -3.88 -7.78 -8.11
C LEU A 58 -4.69 -6.49 -8.28
N ARG A 59 -4.48 -5.54 -7.37
CA ARG A 59 -5.04 -4.18 -7.47
C ARG A 59 -3.90 -3.18 -7.52
N GLY A 60 -3.87 -2.31 -8.51
CA GLY A 60 -2.84 -1.28 -8.65
C GLY A 60 -2.18 -1.25 -10.03
N LEU A 61 -1.26 -0.33 -10.26
CA LEU A 61 -0.68 0.60 -9.28
C LEU A 61 -1.43 1.94 -9.24
N HIS A 62 -2.04 2.29 -8.10
CA HIS A 62 -2.96 3.43 -7.96
C HIS A 62 -2.39 4.60 -7.18
N TYR A 63 -2.72 5.81 -7.64
CA TYR A 63 -2.46 7.09 -6.99
C TYR A 63 -3.46 8.14 -7.48
N GLN A 64 -3.53 9.29 -6.80
CA GLN A 64 -4.26 10.47 -7.28
C GLN A 64 -3.27 11.60 -7.54
N VAL A 65 -3.21 12.12 -8.77
CA VAL A 65 -2.22 13.16 -9.16
C VAL A 65 -2.51 14.51 -8.51
N GLU A 66 -3.79 14.78 -8.26
CA GLU A 66 -4.31 15.85 -7.40
C GLU A 66 -4.97 15.20 -6.19
N HIS A 67 -5.12 15.93 -5.07
CA HIS A 67 -5.65 15.36 -3.82
C HIS A 67 -4.90 14.08 -3.41
N ALA A 68 -3.57 14.15 -3.48
CA ALA A 68 -2.71 12.99 -3.29
C ALA A 68 -2.88 12.39 -1.90
N GLN A 69 -3.11 11.08 -1.86
CA GLN A 69 -3.37 10.35 -0.62
C GLN A 69 -2.10 9.69 -0.10
N GLY A 70 -1.75 9.97 1.15
CA GLY A 70 -0.97 9.04 1.95
C GLY A 70 -1.86 7.90 2.43
N LYS A 71 -1.35 6.68 2.47
CA LYS A 71 -2.08 5.47 2.81
C LYS A 71 -1.41 4.75 3.96
N LEU A 72 -2.18 4.41 5.00
CA LEU A 72 -1.77 3.44 6.01
C LEU A 72 -2.57 2.15 5.77
N VAL A 73 -1.90 1.12 5.28
CA VAL A 73 -2.55 -0.09 4.75
C VAL A 73 -2.24 -1.33 5.60
N ARG A 74 -3.17 -2.28 5.70
CA ARG A 74 -3.01 -3.53 6.46
C ARG A 74 -3.95 -4.64 5.99
N VAL A 75 -3.70 -5.86 6.46
CA VAL A 75 -4.55 -7.04 6.22
C VAL A 75 -5.22 -7.49 7.52
N THR A 76 -6.51 -7.82 7.47
CA THR A 76 -7.29 -8.38 8.60
C THR A 76 -7.60 -9.86 8.46
N ALA A 77 -7.53 -10.40 7.25
CA ALA A 77 -7.66 -11.82 6.96
C ALA A 77 -6.80 -12.16 5.76
N GLY A 78 -6.06 -13.27 5.80
CA GLY A 78 -5.18 -13.70 4.71
C GLY A 78 -3.84 -12.96 4.65
N GLU A 79 -3.24 -12.97 3.46
CA GLU A 79 -1.90 -12.42 3.18
C GLU A 79 -1.85 -11.78 1.80
N VAL A 80 -1.14 -10.65 1.70
CA VAL A 80 -0.81 -9.98 0.44
C VAL A 80 0.68 -9.66 0.34
N LEU A 81 1.18 -9.56 -0.90
CA LEU A 81 2.39 -8.82 -1.21
C LEU A 81 2.00 -7.38 -1.55
N ASP A 82 2.30 -6.44 -0.66
CA ASP A 82 2.00 -5.02 -0.81
C ASP A 82 3.20 -4.27 -1.39
N VAL A 83 2.97 -3.38 -2.36
CA VAL A 83 4.02 -2.70 -3.12
C VAL A 83 3.77 -1.19 -3.15
N ALA A 84 4.81 -0.43 -2.82
CA ALA A 84 4.87 1.02 -3.00
C ALA A 84 5.94 1.39 -4.04
N VAL A 85 5.62 2.31 -4.94
CA VAL A 85 6.50 2.77 -6.02
C VAL A 85 6.68 4.28 -5.93
N ASP A 86 7.91 4.76 -5.91
CA ASP A 86 8.19 6.18 -5.93
C ASP A 86 7.98 6.75 -7.34
N ILE A 87 7.00 7.63 -7.49
CA ILE A 87 6.63 8.24 -8.77
C ILE A 87 6.85 9.76 -8.77
N ARG A 88 7.73 10.26 -7.89
CA ARG A 88 8.15 11.67 -7.85
C ARG A 88 9.36 11.86 -8.74
N ARG A 89 9.24 12.64 -9.83
CA ARG A 89 10.30 12.79 -10.85
C ARG A 89 11.59 13.36 -10.28
N SER A 90 11.48 14.23 -9.28
CA SER A 90 12.61 14.84 -8.57
C SER A 90 13.29 13.90 -7.55
N SER A 91 12.69 12.76 -7.23
CA SER A 91 13.25 11.83 -6.25
C SER A 91 14.47 11.09 -6.81
N PRO A 92 15.56 10.93 -6.03
CA PRO A 92 16.67 10.06 -6.42
C PRO A 92 16.27 8.58 -6.46
N HIS A 93 15.09 8.24 -5.93
CA HIS A 93 14.50 6.89 -5.94
C HIS A 93 13.37 6.75 -6.96
N PHE A 94 13.19 7.71 -7.88
CA PHE A 94 12.16 7.64 -8.92
C PHE A 94 12.17 6.29 -9.66
N GLY A 95 11.00 5.67 -9.77
CA GLY A 95 10.81 4.35 -10.40
C GLY A 95 11.30 3.16 -9.56
N LYS A 96 11.83 3.39 -8.36
CA LYS A 96 12.15 2.32 -7.40
C LYS A 96 10.91 1.94 -6.60
N TRP A 97 10.89 0.69 -6.15
CA TRP A 97 9.79 0.12 -5.40
C TRP A 97 10.28 -0.65 -4.18
N ALA A 98 9.41 -0.80 -3.20
CA ALA A 98 9.59 -1.66 -2.04
C ALA A 98 8.36 -2.56 -1.90
N SER A 99 8.57 -3.81 -1.53
CA SER A 99 7.50 -4.78 -1.29
C SER A 99 7.53 -5.31 0.12
N VAL A 100 6.37 -5.46 0.75
CA VAL A 100 6.23 -6.00 2.11
C VAL A 100 5.09 -7.00 2.15
N ARG A 101 5.33 -8.16 2.76
CA ARG A 101 4.26 -9.13 3.06
C ARG A 101 3.46 -8.65 4.24
N LEU A 102 2.17 -8.39 4.03
CA LEU A 102 1.23 -7.99 5.07
C LEU A 102 0.21 -9.12 5.26
N SER A 103 -0.04 -9.52 6.50
CA SER A 103 -0.97 -10.60 6.79
C SER A 103 -1.72 -10.36 8.09
N ALA A 104 -2.84 -11.06 8.27
CA ALA A 104 -3.59 -11.05 9.51
C ALA A 104 -2.75 -11.57 10.70
N GLU A 105 -1.85 -12.52 10.42
CA GLU A 105 -0.99 -13.16 11.41
C GLU A 105 0.18 -12.25 11.83
N ASN A 106 0.83 -11.59 10.87
CA ASN A 106 1.97 -10.72 11.17
C ASN A 106 1.56 -9.33 11.67
N ASN A 107 0.29 -8.94 11.47
CA ASN A 107 -0.31 -7.68 11.91
C ASN A 107 0.41 -6.42 11.42
N ARG A 108 1.31 -6.55 10.44
CA ARG A 108 2.09 -5.44 9.89
C ARG A 108 1.20 -4.49 9.11
N GLN A 109 1.63 -3.24 9.06
CA GLN A 109 1.05 -2.21 8.22
C GLN A 109 2.15 -1.57 7.39
N LEU A 110 1.77 -0.99 6.26
CA LEU A 110 2.67 -0.17 5.46
C LEU A 110 2.13 1.26 5.41
N TRP A 111 2.96 2.21 5.80
CA TRP A 111 2.72 3.62 5.53
C TRP A 111 3.35 3.98 4.18
N ILE A 112 2.54 4.55 3.30
CA ILE A 112 2.91 4.97 1.96
C ILE A 112 2.57 6.47 1.84
N PRO A 113 3.57 7.36 1.68
CA PRO A 113 3.34 8.79 1.57
C PRO A 113 2.56 9.18 0.30
N PRO A 114 1.96 10.39 0.25
CA PRO A 114 1.58 11.02 -1.02
C PRO A 114 2.80 11.08 -1.97
N GLY A 115 2.55 10.96 -3.29
CA GLY A 115 3.61 10.90 -4.29
C GLY A 115 4.10 9.49 -4.63
N PHE A 116 3.46 8.45 -4.08
CA PHE A 116 3.75 7.05 -4.41
C PHE A 116 2.55 6.40 -5.10
N ALA A 117 2.83 5.49 -6.04
CA ALA A 117 1.83 4.55 -6.54
C ALA A 117 1.81 3.31 -5.64
N HIS A 118 0.63 2.74 -5.44
CA HIS A 118 0.43 1.61 -4.52
C HIS A 118 -0.35 0.49 -5.18
N GLY A 119 0.04 -0.75 -4.93
CA GLY A 119 -0.75 -1.92 -5.29
C GLY A 119 -0.44 -3.13 -4.42
N PHE A 120 -1.26 -4.17 -4.53
CA PHE A 120 -1.04 -5.42 -3.81
C PHE A 120 -1.50 -6.63 -4.61
N LEU A 121 -0.88 -7.77 -4.33
CA LEU A 121 -1.27 -9.09 -4.83
C LEU A 121 -1.72 -9.98 -3.67
N VAL A 122 -2.87 -10.63 -3.81
CA VAL A 122 -3.36 -11.62 -2.82
C VAL A 122 -2.65 -12.96 -2.97
N LEU A 123 -2.01 -13.42 -1.88
CA LEU A 123 -1.23 -14.67 -1.85
C LEU A 123 -2.01 -15.85 -1.27
N SER A 124 -2.87 -15.57 -0.27
CA SER A 124 -3.78 -16.54 0.34
C SER A 124 -5.05 -16.77 -0.51
N ASP A 125 -5.91 -17.71 -0.10
CA ASP A 125 -7.18 -17.99 -0.81
C ASP A 125 -8.08 -16.75 -0.95
N TYR A 126 -8.07 -15.89 0.05
CA TYR A 126 -8.61 -14.54 0.00
C TYR A 126 -7.83 -13.63 0.94
N ALA A 127 -7.94 -12.31 0.75
CA ALA A 127 -7.51 -11.32 1.73
C ALA A 127 -8.55 -10.21 1.93
N GLU A 128 -8.66 -9.74 3.18
CA GLU A 128 -9.34 -8.49 3.53
C GLU A 128 -8.31 -7.41 3.81
N PHE A 129 -8.30 -6.40 2.94
CA PHE A 129 -7.31 -5.34 2.90
C PHE A 129 -7.97 -4.02 3.27
N LEU A 130 -7.47 -3.40 4.33
CA LEU A 130 -7.99 -2.15 4.89
C LEU A 130 -6.94 -1.06 4.76
N TYR A 131 -7.39 0.16 4.50
CA TYR A 131 -6.49 1.30 4.48
C TYR A 131 -7.15 2.61 4.88
N LYS A 132 -6.38 3.43 5.59
CA LYS A 132 -6.71 4.81 5.95
C LYS A 132 -6.06 5.76 4.94
N THR A 133 -6.74 6.82 4.50
CA THR A 133 -6.19 7.82 3.57
C THR A 133 -6.17 9.23 4.17
N THR A 134 -5.16 10.02 3.80
CA THR A 134 -5.01 11.41 4.27
C THR A 134 -5.80 12.44 3.48
N ASP A 135 -6.41 12.04 2.36
CA ASP A 135 -7.33 12.85 1.57
C ASP A 135 -8.48 11.96 1.04
N TYR A 136 -9.55 12.57 0.55
CA TYR A 136 -10.73 11.88 0.03
C TYR A 136 -10.50 11.29 -1.37
N TYR A 137 -11.29 10.28 -1.68
CA TYR A 137 -11.31 9.71 -3.02
C TYR A 137 -11.84 10.72 -4.06
N THR A 138 -11.03 10.97 -5.09
CA THR A 138 -11.32 11.90 -6.18
C THR A 138 -11.17 11.15 -7.51
N PRO A 139 -12.26 10.57 -8.07
CA PRO A 139 -12.18 9.72 -9.26
C PRO A 139 -11.50 10.37 -10.47
N SER A 140 -11.70 11.69 -10.66
CA SER A 140 -11.11 12.44 -11.78
C SER A 140 -9.58 12.59 -11.66
N ALA A 141 -9.05 12.55 -10.44
CA ALA A 141 -7.62 12.64 -10.16
C ALA A 141 -6.93 11.27 -10.11
N GLU A 142 -7.70 10.18 -10.07
CA GLU A 142 -7.16 8.83 -10.02
C GLU A 142 -6.37 8.50 -11.30
N ARG A 143 -5.23 7.85 -11.12
CA ARG A 143 -4.38 7.33 -12.18
C ARG A 143 -3.96 5.90 -11.84
N CYS A 144 -3.63 5.16 -12.89
CA CYS A 144 -3.16 3.79 -12.79
C CYS A 144 -1.91 3.61 -13.65
N ILE A 145 -0.81 3.18 -13.03
CA ILE A 145 0.34 2.60 -13.75
C ILE A 145 0.08 1.10 -13.87
N ARG A 146 0.43 0.51 -15.00
CA ARG A 146 0.29 -0.94 -15.22
C ARG A 146 1.17 -1.73 -14.24
N TRP A 147 0.64 -2.82 -13.72
CA TRP A 147 1.32 -3.65 -12.72
C TRP A 147 2.59 -4.33 -13.26
N ASP A 148 2.63 -4.63 -14.56
CA ASP A 148 3.70 -5.31 -15.30
C ASP A 148 4.56 -4.33 -16.11
N ASP A 149 4.69 -3.09 -15.65
CA ASP A 149 5.53 -2.09 -16.32
C ASP A 149 7.00 -2.55 -16.35
N THR A 150 7.61 -2.54 -17.54
CA THR A 150 8.96 -3.07 -17.75
C THR A 150 10.06 -2.19 -17.15
N ASP A 151 9.82 -0.89 -16.93
CA ASP A 151 10.81 -0.02 -16.28
C ASP A 151 10.78 -0.21 -14.76
N LEU A 152 9.60 -0.48 -14.19
CA LEU A 152 9.45 -0.82 -12.77
C LEU A 152 9.94 -2.23 -12.45
N ASN A 153 9.64 -3.19 -13.35
CA ASN A 153 10.04 -4.59 -13.24
C ASN A 153 9.82 -5.17 -11.83
N ILE A 154 8.60 -5.00 -11.30
CA ILE A 154 8.23 -5.43 -9.95
C ILE A 154 8.18 -6.95 -9.90
N ASP A 155 8.88 -7.54 -8.93
CA ASP A 155 8.76 -8.96 -8.63
C ASP A 155 7.50 -9.22 -7.80
N TRP A 156 6.41 -9.53 -8.49
CA TRP A 156 5.14 -9.86 -7.87
C TRP A 156 5.08 -11.29 -7.31
N GLN A 157 6.12 -12.12 -7.48
CA GLN A 157 6.13 -13.53 -7.03
C GLN A 157 4.92 -14.34 -7.53
N LEU A 158 4.56 -14.10 -8.80
CA LEU A 158 3.41 -14.74 -9.45
C LEU A 158 3.81 -16.04 -10.14
N ASP A 159 3.02 -17.09 -9.94
CA ASP A 159 3.11 -18.35 -10.69
C ASP A 159 2.36 -18.30 -12.04
N GLY A 160 1.59 -17.23 -12.30
CA GLY A 160 0.75 -17.06 -13.48
C GLY A 160 0.14 -15.66 -13.59
N PRO A 161 -0.68 -15.38 -14.62
CA PRO A 161 -1.27 -14.06 -14.81
C PRO A 161 -2.22 -13.70 -13.66
N PRO A 162 -2.17 -12.47 -13.13
CA PRO A 162 -3.05 -12.04 -12.06
C PRO A 162 -4.47 -11.76 -12.60
N THR A 163 -5.44 -11.78 -11.70
CA THR A 163 -6.79 -11.27 -12.00
C THR A 163 -6.84 -9.77 -11.73
N LEU A 164 -7.22 -9.00 -12.75
CA LEU A 164 -7.19 -7.54 -12.73
C LEU A 164 -8.57 -6.96 -13.01
N SER A 165 -8.85 -5.76 -12.47
CA SER A 165 -10.00 -4.99 -12.91
C SER A 165 -9.80 -4.45 -14.34
N ALA A 166 -10.89 -4.07 -15.02
CA ALA A 166 -10.79 -3.45 -16.34
C ALA A 166 -9.93 -2.16 -16.32
N LYS A 167 -9.93 -1.42 -15.20
CA LYS A 167 -9.11 -0.22 -15.01
C LYS A 167 -7.63 -0.56 -14.94
N ASP A 168 -7.27 -1.62 -14.22
CA ASP A 168 -5.87 -2.01 -14.00
C ASP A 168 -5.26 -2.66 -15.25
N GLN A 169 -6.10 -3.34 -16.07
CA GLN A 169 -5.70 -3.89 -17.37
C GLN A 169 -5.26 -2.81 -18.37
N VAL A 170 -5.79 -1.58 -18.24
CA VAL A 170 -5.49 -0.46 -19.14
C VAL A 170 -4.62 0.61 -18.49
N GLY A 171 -3.90 0.27 -17.41
CA GLY A 171 -2.93 1.13 -16.76
C GLY A 171 -1.86 1.63 -17.74
N LYS A 172 -1.35 2.84 -17.50
CA LYS A 172 -0.30 3.46 -18.33
C LYS A 172 1.08 2.90 -18.00
N SER A 173 2.00 2.98 -18.95
CA SER A 173 3.42 2.77 -18.64
C SER A 173 3.91 3.85 -17.68
N LEU A 174 4.98 3.60 -16.93
CA LEU A 174 5.61 4.63 -16.09
C LEU A 174 5.99 5.87 -16.91
N ARG A 175 6.45 5.66 -18.16
CA ARG A 175 6.88 6.75 -19.06
C ARG A 175 5.74 7.66 -19.49
N ASP A 176 4.55 7.08 -19.72
CA ASP A 176 3.38 7.79 -20.25
C ASP A 176 2.41 8.24 -19.15
N ALA A 177 2.66 7.86 -17.91
CA ALA A 177 1.81 8.17 -16.77
C ALA A 177 1.95 9.65 -16.35
N ASP A 178 0.85 10.23 -15.84
CA ASP A 178 0.89 11.54 -15.18
C ASP A 178 1.56 11.36 -13.82
N LEU A 179 2.70 12.01 -13.56
CA LEU A 179 3.52 11.77 -12.36
C LEU A 179 3.71 13.05 -11.54
N PHE A 180 4.18 12.89 -10.31
CA PHE A 180 4.51 14.01 -9.44
C PHE A 180 5.82 14.68 -9.86
N PRO A 181 5.97 16.00 -9.64
CA PRO A 181 7.24 16.70 -9.83
C PRO A 181 8.41 16.08 -9.07
#